data_AF-A0A3D9CCQ1-F1
#
_entry.id   AF-A0A3D9CCQ1-F1
#
_cell.length_a   1.000
_cell.length_b   1.000
_cell.length_c   1.000
_cell.angle_alpha   90.00
_cell.angle_beta   90.00
_cell.angle_gamma   90.00
#
_symmetry.space_group_name_H-M   'P 1'
#
loop_
_entity.id
_entity.type
_entity.pdbx_description
1 polymer ?
#
loop_
_entity_poly.entity_id
_entity_poly.type
_entity_poly.pdbx_seq_one_letter_code
_entity_poly.pdbx_strand_id
1 'polypeptide(L)'
;MLPLTEISEWEKLNSAFNNSEEIPELIQKLSETFDIDLMIEITTEYISHQMSLYEVTFAAFPYLIELIEKTEDHEFKIETFLYTLAIFSEYNGDGEMDFIFLHSKCDPEKIIEIKNAFKHSFDKLKQIAVPLEFDILKKDEYDKRHFLIALAVSNRISEVSSVLWRYSENEEYVCNCPSCGESLTLWNENNILVQYKEDPVFVKDQKKYPVVPATLPKKEYSPTISPEKNYQWLSYYIDKLEVESLRMIINYLFGKTICGYCNTEFDIFENIE
;
A
#
# COMPACT_ATOMS: atom_id res chain seq x y z
N MET A 1 4.10 -8.65 -21.65
CA MET A 1 3.75 -7.28 -21.23
C MET A 1 3.27 -6.55 -22.45
N LEU A 2 2.20 -5.75 -22.38
CA LEU A 2 1.68 -5.06 -23.56
C LEU A 2 2.77 -4.14 -24.15
N PRO A 3 3.25 -4.37 -25.39
CA PRO A 3 4.38 -3.61 -25.93
C PRO A 3 4.11 -2.11 -26.02
N LEU A 4 5.10 -1.27 -25.69
CA LEU A 4 4.99 0.20 -25.80
C LEU A 4 4.80 0.69 -27.25
N THR A 5 5.03 -0.15 -28.25
CA THR A 5 4.84 0.18 -29.66
C THR A 5 3.41 -0.06 -30.16
N GLU A 6 2.58 -0.80 -29.42
CA GLU A 6 1.21 -1.13 -29.81
C GLU A 6 0.22 -0.05 -29.33
N ILE A 7 0.40 1.20 -29.77
CA ILE A 7 -0.37 2.36 -29.30
C ILE A 7 -1.89 2.16 -29.40
N SER A 8 -2.37 1.51 -30.46
CA SER A 8 -3.80 1.20 -30.65
C SER A 8 -4.39 0.28 -29.59
N GLU A 9 -3.56 -0.52 -28.90
CA GLU A 9 -4.00 -1.33 -27.76
C GLU A 9 -4.00 -0.53 -26.46
N TRP A 10 -3.01 0.37 -26.28
CA TRP A 10 -2.98 1.29 -25.14
C TRP A 10 -4.19 2.22 -25.14
N GLU A 11 -4.56 2.77 -26.30
CA GLU A 11 -5.79 3.59 -26.49
C GLU A 11 -7.08 2.90 -26.01
N LYS A 12 -7.12 1.56 -25.97
CA LYS A 12 -8.28 0.81 -25.50
C LYS A 12 -8.35 0.69 -23.98
N LEU A 13 -7.24 0.93 -23.28
CA LEU A 13 -7.15 0.82 -21.82
C LEU A 13 -7.78 2.06 -21.18
N ASN A 14 -8.61 1.83 -20.16
CA ASN A 14 -9.16 2.93 -19.36
C ASN A 14 -8.07 3.61 -18.52
N SER A 15 -8.11 4.94 -18.44
CA SER A 15 -7.28 5.79 -17.57
C SER A 15 -8.13 6.87 -16.88
N ALA A 16 -7.55 7.61 -15.93
CA ALA A 16 -8.24 8.69 -15.22
C ALA A 16 -8.79 9.78 -16.17
N PHE A 17 -8.02 10.12 -17.22
CA PHE A 17 -8.30 11.25 -18.10
C PHE A 17 -8.47 10.89 -19.59
N ASN A 18 -8.61 9.59 -19.92
CA ASN A 18 -8.65 9.08 -21.31
C ASN A 18 -7.43 9.53 -22.15
N ASN A 19 -6.25 9.36 -21.59
CA ASN A 19 -4.94 9.73 -22.13
C ASN A 19 -3.98 8.52 -22.17
N SER A 20 -4.54 7.32 -22.32
CA SER A 20 -3.79 6.06 -22.24
C SER A 20 -2.78 5.89 -23.38
N GLU A 21 -2.99 6.57 -24.50
CA GLU A 21 -2.10 6.61 -25.66
C GLU A 21 -0.79 7.35 -25.44
N GLU A 22 -0.73 8.26 -24.45
CA GLU A 22 0.47 9.05 -24.13
C GLU A 22 1.47 8.24 -23.28
N ILE A 23 0.95 7.31 -22.47
CA ILE A 23 1.73 6.54 -21.48
C ILE A 23 2.94 5.82 -22.11
N PRO A 24 2.84 5.17 -23.28
CA PRO A 24 4.00 4.51 -23.88
C PRO A 24 5.17 5.45 -24.20
N GLU A 25 4.88 6.63 -24.73
CA GLU A 25 5.91 7.63 -25.04
C GLU A 25 6.53 8.19 -23.75
N LEU A 26 5.71 8.44 -22.72
CA LEU A 26 6.18 8.91 -21.42
C LEU A 26 7.10 7.88 -20.75
N ILE A 27 6.75 6.59 -20.77
CA ILE A 27 7.60 5.50 -20.24
C ILE A 27 8.91 5.39 -21.04
N GLN A 28 8.87 5.53 -22.37
CA GLN A 28 10.09 5.52 -23.19
C GLN A 28 11.00 6.69 -22.83
N LYS A 29 10.45 7.91 -22.77
CA LYS A 29 11.19 9.10 -22.33
C LYS A 29 11.77 8.92 -20.93
N LEU A 30 10.99 8.35 -20.01
CA LEU A 30 11.46 8.05 -18.66
C LEU A 30 12.63 7.06 -18.67
N SER A 31 12.59 6.06 -19.55
CA SER A 31 13.67 5.08 -19.69
C SER A 31 14.99 5.64 -20.22
N GLU A 32 14.95 6.77 -20.90
CA GLU A 32 16.11 7.47 -21.44
C GLU A 32 16.67 8.51 -20.47
N THR A 33 15.80 9.12 -19.67
CA THR A 33 16.12 10.29 -18.85
C THR A 33 16.29 9.96 -17.36
N PHE A 34 15.59 8.94 -16.84
CA PHE A 34 15.45 8.67 -15.42
C PHE A 34 15.05 9.92 -14.61
N ASP A 35 14.18 10.74 -15.20
CA ASP A 35 13.66 11.96 -14.61
C ASP A 35 12.62 11.65 -13.52
N ILE A 36 12.93 12.01 -12.28
CA ILE A 36 12.06 11.77 -11.11
C ILE A 36 10.76 12.55 -11.21
N ASP A 37 10.78 13.79 -11.70
CA ASP A 37 9.56 14.61 -11.80
C ASP A 37 8.59 13.98 -12.82
N LEU A 38 9.13 13.49 -13.94
CA LEU A 38 8.36 12.75 -14.93
C LEU A 38 7.83 11.41 -14.37
N MET A 39 8.63 10.70 -13.57
CA MET A 39 8.18 9.47 -12.92
C MET A 39 7.00 9.74 -11.99
N ILE A 40 7.11 10.78 -11.15
CA ILE A 40 6.04 11.19 -10.25
C ILE A 40 4.78 11.52 -11.05
N GLU A 41 4.89 12.36 -12.08
CA GLU A 41 3.76 12.71 -12.97
C GLU A 41 3.10 11.47 -13.60
N ILE A 42 3.89 10.52 -14.11
CA ILE A 42 3.37 9.26 -14.65
C ILE A 42 2.58 8.51 -13.57
N THR A 43 3.15 8.37 -12.38
CA THR A 43 2.56 7.59 -11.28
C THR A 43 1.30 8.23 -10.67
N THR A 44 1.26 9.56 -10.52
CA THR A 44 0.20 10.26 -9.78
C THR A 44 -0.88 10.88 -10.65
N GLU A 45 -0.63 11.09 -11.94
CA GLU A 45 -1.59 11.75 -12.85
C GLU A 45 -2.03 10.88 -14.03
N TYR A 46 -1.13 10.05 -14.58
CA TYR A 46 -1.43 9.29 -15.80
C TYR A 46 -1.94 7.88 -15.53
N ILE A 47 -1.24 7.13 -14.67
CA ILE A 47 -1.57 5.73 -14.40
C ILE A 47 -2.40 5.57 -13.14
N SER A 48 -2.45 6.58 -12.28
CA SER A 48 -3.35 6.69 -11.13
C SER A 48 -3.78 8.14 -10.98
N HIS A 49 -4.89 8.38 -10.29
CA HIS A 49 -5.30 9.70 -9.83
C HIS A 49 -6.11 9.49 -8.54
N GLN A 50 -5.78 10.25 -7.48
CA GLN A 50 -6.37 10.04 -6.15
C GLN A 50 -6.32 8.57 -5.70
N MET A 51 -5.17 7.91 -5.97
CA MET A 51 -4.91 6.50 -5.64
C MET A 51 -5.88 5.48 -6.28
N SER A 52 -6.67 5.90 -7.29
CA SER A 52 -7.53 4.97 -8.03
C SER A 52 -6.71 4.11 -8.99
N LEU A 53 -7.11 2.85 -9.12
CA LEU A 53 -6.54 1.89 -10.06
C LEU A 53 -7.34 1.82 -11.35
N TYR A 54 -6.64 1.73 -12.47
CA TYR A 54 -7.17 1.65 -13.82
C TYR A 54 -6.48 0.53 -14.60
N GLU A 55 -6.99 0.22 -15.79
CA GLU A 55 -6.37 -0.79 -16.66
C GLU A 55 -4.92 -0.41 -17.03
N VAL A 56 -4.68 0.88 -17.27
CA VAL A 56 -3.33 1.41 -17.54
C VAL A 56 -2.37 1.25 -16.36
N THR A 57 -2.87 1.26 -15.11
CA THR A 57 -2.02 1.08 -13.92
C THR A 57 -1.33 -0.27 -13.96
N PHE A 58 -2.09 -1.33 -14.25
CA PHE A 58 -1.55 -2.69 -14.35
C PHE A 58 -0.67 -2.88 -15.59
N ALA A 59 -0.97 -2.19 -16.69
CA ALA A 59 -0.18 -2.26 -17.92
C ALA A 59 1.17 -1.57 -17.80
N ALA A 60 1.23 -0.41 -17.10
CA ALA A 60 2.45 0.37 -16.90
C ALA A 60 3.37 -0.22 -15.83
N PHE A 61 2.81 -0.85 -14.79
CA PHE A 61 3.56 -1.33 -13.63
C PHE A 61 4.81 -2.16 -13.96
N PRO A 62 4.78 -3.17 -14.85
CA PRO A 62 5.96 -3.97 -15.17
C PRO A 62 7.12 -3.13 -15.75
N TYR A 63 6.81 -2.06 -16.48
CA TYR A 63 7.81 -1.16 -17.04
C TYR A 63 8.50 -0.35 -15.94
N LEU A 64 7.75 0.16 -14.97
CA LEU A 64 8.33 0.87 -13.81
C LEU A 64 9.26 -0.04 -13.02
N ILE A 65 8.90 -1.32 -12.84
CA ILE A 65 9.78 -2.29 -12.16
C ILE A 65 11.05 -2.54 -12.98
N GLU A 66 10.96 -2.69 -14.30
CA GLU A 66 12.15 -2.82 -15.14
C GLU A 66 13.06 -1.59 -15.10
N LEU A 67 12.50 -0.38 -14.95
CA LEU A 67 13.30 0.84 -14.84
C LEU A 67 14.11 0.87 -13.54
N ILE A 68 13.51 0.45 -12.43
CA ILE A 68 14.22 0.30 -11.15
C ILE A 68 15.38 -0.69 -11.28
N GLU A 69 15.19 -1.81 -12.00
CA GLU A 69 16.26 -2.80 -12.22
C GLU A 69 17.39 -2.29 -13.12
N LYS A 70 17.09 -1.45 -14.11
CA LYS A 70 18.04 -1.00 -15.13
C LYS A 70 18.90 0.20 -14.71
N THR A 71 18.37 1.06 -13.85
CA THR A 71 19.08 2.26 -13.43
C THR A 71 20.20 1.94 -12.43
N GLU A 72 21.20 2.81 -12.35
CA GLU A 72 22.19 2.83 -11.26
C GLU A 72 21.98 4.04 -10.32
N ASP A 73 21.04 4.92 -10.66
CA ASP A 73 20.67 6.06 -9.83
C ASP A 73 19.84 5.58 -8.62
N HIS A 74 20.44 5.64 -7.44
CA HIS A 74 19.82 5.21 -6.20
C HIS A 74 18.60 6.04 -5.82
N GLU A 75 18.63 7.35 -6.09
CA GLU A 75 17.51 8.23 -5.75
C GLU A 75 16.31 7.88 -6.62
N PHE A 76 16.54 7.75 -7.94
CA PHE A 76 15.50 7.30 -8.86
C PHE A 76 14.92 5.94 -8.47
N LYS A 77 15.76 4.98 -8.04
CA LYS A 77 15.29 3.67 -7.57
C LYS A 77 14.35 3.79 -6.37
N ILE A 78 14.74 4.60 -5.38
CA ILE A 78 13.94 4.79 -4.15
C ILE A 78 12.61 5.44 -4.50
N GLU A 79 12.64 6.59 -5.17
CA GLU A 79 11.42 7.34 -5.49
C GLU A 79 10.48 6.49 -6.35
N THR A 80 11.01 5.84 -7.40
CA THR A 80 10.19 4.97 -8.26
C THR A 80 9.61 3.79 -7.47
N PHE A 81 10.39 3.16 -6.58
CA PHE A 81 9.91 2.06 -5.75
C PHE A 81 8.80 2.52 -4.79
N LEU A 82 8.97 3.66 -4.12
CA LEU A 82 8.00 4.19 -3.17
C LEU A 82 6.70 4.61 -3.85
N TYR A 83 6.77 5.45 -4.88
CA TYR A 83 5.58 5.95 -5.61
C TYR A 83 4.84 4.82 -6.31
N THR A 84 5.56 3.93 -7.01
CA THR A 84 4.92 2.82 -7.75
C THR A 84 4.17 1.88 -6.81
N LEU A 85 4.69 1.62 -5.61
CA LEU A 85 4.04 0.72 -4.66
C LEU A 85 2.99 1.41 -3.79
N ALA A 86 3.09 2.72 -3.57
CA ALA A 86 2.04 3.49 -2.88
C ALA A 86 0.70 3.40 -3.61
N ILE A 87 0.68 3.39 -4.96
CA ILE A 87 -0.54 3.23 -5.77
C ILE A 87 -1.32 1.95 -5.40
N PHE A 88 -0.63 0.90 -4.97
CA PHE A 88 -1.23 -0.41 -4.64
C PHE A 88 -1.40 -0.62 -3.13
N SER A 89 -1.35 0.44 -2.31
CA SER A 89 -1.45 0.34 -0.85
C SER A 89 -2.78 -0.28 -0.39
N GLU A 90 -3.88 0.02 -1.08
CA GLU A 90 -5.23 -0.49 -0.79
C GLU A 90 -5.70 -1.58 -1.77
N TYR A 91 -4.82 -2.04 -2.65
CA TYR A 91 -5.14 -3.06 -3.65
C TYR A 91 -5.42 -4.43 -3.00
N ASN A 92 -6.62 -4.96 -3.22
CA ASN A 92 -7.13 -6.16 -2.54
C ASN A 92 -7.03 -7.45 -3.38
N GLY A 93 -6.20 -7.44 -4.43
CA GLY A 93 -5.85 -8.64 -5.18
C GLY A 93 -6.71 -8.91 -6.42
N ASP A 94 -6.73 -10.17 -6.84
CA ASP A 94 -7.20 -10.55 -8.19
C ASP A 94 -8.67 -10.19 -8.46
N GLY A 95 -9.53 -10.23 -7.45
CA GLY A 95 -10.95 -9.89 -7.61
C GLY A 95 -11.19 -8.43 -8.00
N GLU A 96 -10.42 -7.49 -7.42
CA GLU A 96 -10.47 -6.08 -7.78
C GLU A 96 -9.92 -5.85 -9.20
N MET A 97 -8.81 -6.51 -9.53
CA MET A 97 -8.24 -6.46 -10.88
C MET A 97 -9.23 -7.01 -11.92
N ASP A 98 -9.91 -8.11 -11.63
CA ASP A 98 -10.94 -8.69 -12.49
C ASP A 98 -12.12 -7.73 -12.68
N PHE A 99 -12.52 -7.02 -11.62
CA PHE A 99 -13.55 -5.99 -11.69
C PHE A 99 -13.14 -4.81 -12.58
N ILE A 100 -11.90 -4.31 -12.45
CA ILE A 100 -11.36 -3.20 -13.26
C ILE A 100 -11.39 -3.56 -14.76
N PHE A 101 -11.04 -4.79 -15.11
CA PHE A 101 -11.04 -5.26 -16.50
C PHE A 101 -12.40 -5.78 -17.00
N LEU A 102 -13.46 -5.82 -16.18
CA LEU A 102 -14.73 -6.47 -16.49
C LEU A 102 -15.41 -5.94 -17.77
N HIS A 103 -15.21 -4.65 -18.06
CA HIS A 103 -15.77 -3.95 -19.22
C HIS A 103 -14.68 -3.34 -20.12
N SER A 104 -13.47 -3.89 -20.06
CA SER A 104 -12.36 -3.43 -20.89
C SER A 104 -12.69 -3.56 -22.38
N LYS A 105 -12.23 -2.58 -23.15
CA LYS A 105 -12.28 -2.60 -24.62
C LYS A 105 -11.09 -3.34 -25.23
N CYS A 106 -10.10 -3.71 -24.41
CA CYS A 106 -8.90 -4.41 -24.82
C CYS A 106 -9.20 -5.88 -25.16
N ASP A 107 -8.41 -6.46 -26.05
CA ASP A 107 -8.59 -7.86 -26.44
C ASP A 107 -8.32 -8.79 -25.23
N PRO A 108 -9.14 -9.83 -24.99
CA PRO A 108 -8.99 -10.70 -23.82
C PRO A 108 -7.61 -11.34 -23.67
N GLU A 109 -6.93 -11.66 -24.78
CA GLU A 109 -5.56 -12.20 -24.76
C GLU A 109 -4.55 -11.17 -24.23
N LYS A 110 -4.73 -9.89 -24.57
CA LYS A 110 -3.89 -8.78 -24.10
C LYS A 110 -4.14 -8.48 -22.62
N ILE A 111 -5.40 -8.59 -22.18
CA ILE A 111 -5.72 -8.51 -20.75
C ILE A 111 -4.99 -9.60 -19.97
N ILE A 112 -5.02 -10.85 -20.43
CA ILE A 112 -4.29 -11.96 -19.79
C ILE A 112 -2.78 -11.66 -19.75
N GLU A 113 -2.23 -11.12 -20.84
CA GLU A 113 -0.82 -10.72 -20.90
C GLU A 113 -0.46 -9.64 -19.85
N ILE A 114 -1.29 -8.59 -19.71
CA ILE A 114 -1.12 -7.53 -18.72
C ILE A 114 -1.14 -8.10 -17.31
N LYS A 115 -2.18 -8.89 -16.98
CA LYS A 115 -2.33 -9.50 -15.65
C LYS A 115 -1.15 -10.39 -15.28
N ASN A 116 -0.66 -11.20 -16.22
CA ASN A 116 0.48 -12.06 -15.99
C ASN A 116 1.78 -11.26 -15.79
N ALA A 117 2.01 -10.21 -16.59
CA ALA A 117 3.18 -9.34 -16.44
C ALA A 117 3.17 -8.60 -15.10
N PHE A 118 2.02 -8.05 -14.71
CA PHE A 118 1.81 -7.45 -13.40
C PHE A 118 2.14 -8.44 -12.28
N LYS A 119 1.58 -9.66 -12.34
CA LYS A 119 1.80 -10.68 -11.32
C LYS A 119 3.28 -11.06 -11.18
N HIS A 120 3.96 -11.25 -12.30
CA HIS A 120 5.38 -11.62 -12.34
C HIS A 120 6.30 -10.52 -11.83
N SER A 121 5.90 -9.26 -11.91
CA SER A 121 6.70 -8.13 -11.43
C SER A 121 6.95 -8.20 -9.91
N PHE A 122 6.07 -8.83 -9.13
CA PHE A 122 6.26 -9.00 -7.69
C PHE A 122 7.40 -9.98 -7.33
N ASP A 123 7.78 -10.88 -8.23
CA ASP A 123 8.94 -11.75 -8.01
C ASP A 123 10.24 -10.95 -7.95
N LYS A 124 10.29 -9.81 -8.65
CA LYS A 124 11.42 -8.89 -8.72
C LYS A 124 11.46 -7.91 -7.56
N LEU A 125 10.30 -7.41 -7.13
CA LEU A 125 10.19 -6.42 -6.05
C LEU A 125 10.90 -6.82 -4.76
N LYS A 126 10.82 -8.11 -4.38
CA LYS A 126 11.49 -8.61 -3.17
C LYS A 126 13.01 -8.49 -3.27
N GLN A 127 13.58 -8.65 -4.46
CA GLN A 127 15.01 -8.53 -4.71
C GLN A 127 15.44 -7.07 -4.74
N ILE A 128 14.57 -6.19 -5.23
CA ILE A 128 14.76 -4.74 -5.26
C ILE A 128 14.72 -4.14 -3.85
N ALA A 129 13.81 -4.57 -2.98
CA ALA A 129 13.61 -3.97 -1.66
C ALA A 129 14.85 -4.08 -0.75
N VAL A 130 15.55 -5.22 -0.77
CA VAL A 130 16.69 -5.51 0.10
C VAL A 130 17.83 -4.47 0.01
N PRO A 131 18.37 -4.13 -1.18
CA PRO A 131 19.40 -3.12 -1.29
C PRO A 131 18.93 -1.71 -0.91
N LEU A 132 17.64 -1.39 -1.09
CA LEU A 132 17.10 -0.06 -0.78
C LEU A 132 17.03 0.22 0.73
N GLU A 133 16.99 -0.80 1.58
CA GLU A 133 16.93 -0.63 3.04
C GLU A 133 18.05 0.28 3.58
N PHE A 134 19.26 0.18 3.03
CA PHE A 134 20.40 1.00 3.47
C PHE A 134 20.27 2.47 3.09
N ASP A 135 19.61 2.76 1.97
CA ASP A 135 19.41 4.12 1.52
C ASP A 135 18.21 4.76 2.23
N ILE A 136 17.15 3.99 2.46
CA ILE A 136 15.98 4.42 3.25
C ILE A 136 16.35 4.80 4.69
N LEU A 137 17.35 4.15 5.30
CA LEU A 137 17.84 4.53 6.64
C LEU A 137 18.29 6.00 6.71
N LYS A 138 18.74 6.57 5.59
CA LYS A 138 19.24 7.95 5.48
C LYS A 138 18.14 8.95 5.14
N LYS A 139 16.95 8.47 4.75
CA LYS A 139 15.79 9.30 4.42
C LYS A 139 15.05 9.75 5.69
N ASP A 140 14.08 10.63 5.51
CA ASP A 140 13.24 11.11 6.60
C ASP A 140 12.20 10.06 7.04
N GLU A 141 11.42 10.40 8.06
CA GLU A 141 10.39 9.49 8.57
C GLU A 141 9.24 9.27 7.56
N TYR A 142 8.97 10.24 6.69
CA TYR A 142 7.94 10.11 5.67
C TYR A 142 8.29 8.98 4.70
N ASP A 143 9.50 8.98 4.14
CA ASP A 143 9.97 7.94 3.22
C ASP A 143 10.08 6.58 3.91
N LYS A 144 10.53 6.55 5.16
CA LYS A 144 10.63 5.30 5.94
C LYS A 144 9.26 4.65 6.16
N ARG A 145 8.21 5.44 6.41
CA ARG A 145 6.82 4.92 6.52
C ARG A 145 6.35 4.38 5.18
N HIS A 146 6.56 5.12 4.09
CA HIS A 146 6.21 4.68 2.74
C HIS A 146 6.97 3.41 2.34
N PHE A 147 8.20 3.25 2.81
CA PHE A 147 8.96 2.03 2.60
C PHE A 147 8.33 0.82 3.30
N LEU A 148 7.77 0.98 4.51
CA LEU A 148 7.04 -0.11 5.18
C LEU A 148 5.78 -0.53 4.39
N ILE A 149 5.06 0.44 3.82
CA ILE A 149 3.92 0.19 2.93
C ILE A 149 4.40 -0.56 1.68
N ALA A 150 5.46 -0.07 1.04
CA ALA A 150 6.07 -0.68 -0.12
C ALA A 150 6.58 -2.12 0.16
N LEU A 151 7.11 -2.40 1.35
CA LEU A 151 7.48 -3.76 1.78
C LEU A 151 6.26 -4.68 1.90
N ALA A 152 5.15 -4.20 2.45
CA ALA A 152 3.89 -4.95 2.54
C ALA A 152 3.33 -5.25 1.16
N VAL A 153 3.24 -4.24 0.28
CA VAL A 153 2.76 -4.38 -1.11
C VAL A 153 3.66 -5.35 -1.88
N SER A 154 4.98 -5.21 -1.81
CA SER A 154 5.94 -6.13 -2.45
C SER A 154 5.76 -7.59 -2.03
N ASN A 155 5.28 -7.82 -0.81
CA ASN A 155 4.99 -9.15 -0.28
C ASN A 155 3.52 -9.55 -0.38
N ARG A 156 2.68 -8.73 -1.03
CA ARG A 156 1.23 -8.94 -1.21
C ARG A 156 0.48 -9.11 0.11
N ILE A 157 0.80 -8.26 1.09
CA ILE A 157 0.16 -8.23 2.40
C ILE A 157 -0.73 -6.98 2.47
N SER A 158 -1.88 -7.04 1.80
CA SER A 158 -2.77 -5.88 1.61
C SER A 158 -3.30 -5.35 2.94
N GLU A 159 -3.54 -6.22 3.92
CA GLU A 159 -4.04 -5.84 5.25
C GLU A 159 -3.04 -4.96 6.01
N VAL A 160 -1.75 -5.14 5.77
CA VAL A 160 -0.71 -4.28 6.37
C VAL A 160 -0.57 -2.98 5.60
N SER A 161 -0.52 -3.05 4.26
CA SER A 161 -0.31 -1.84 3.44
C SER A 161 -1.47 -0.86 3.60
N SER A 162 -2.72 -1.34 3.65
CA SER A 162 -3.90 -0.48 3.82
C SER A 162 -3.91 0.22 5.19
N VAL A 163 -3.64 -0.52 6.27
CA VAL A 163 -3.60 0.03 7.63
C VAL A 163 -2.50 1.08 7.78
N LEU A 164 -1.30 0.82 7.24
CA LEU A 164 -0.19 1.76 7.31
C LEU A 164 -0.42 3.01 6.45
N TRP A 165 -1.10 2.86 5.31
CA TRP A 165 -1.49 3.97 4.45
C TRP A 165 -2.42 4.92 5.19
N ARG A 166 -3.53 4.42 5.72
CA ARG A 166 -4.49 5.23 6.50
C ARG A 166 -3.86 5.87 7.75
N TYR A 167 -2.88 5.21 8.37
CA TYR A 167 -2.11 5.81 9.47
C TYR A 167 -1.28 7.00 9.07
N SER A 168 -0.63 6.93 7.91
CA SER A 168 0.26 7.98 7.47
C SER A 168 -0.47 9.30 7.23
N GLU A 169 -1.74 9.21 6.82
CA GLU A 169 -2.64 10.34 6.57
C GLU A 169 -3.44 10.78 7.82
N ASN A 170 -3.24 10.12 8.97
CA ASN A 170 -4.01 10.33 10.19
C ASN A 170 -5.53 10.23 9.94
N GLU A 171 -5.91 9.29 9.07
CA GLU A 171 -7.30 8.99 8.75
C GLU A 171 -7.96 8.19 9.88
N GLU A 172 -9.29 8.22 9.88
CA GLU A 172 -10.12 7.44 10.78
C GLU A 172 -10.03 5.97 10.43
N TYR A 173 -9.88 5.10 11.44
CA TYR A 173 -10.06 3.68 11.22
C TYR A 173 -11.45 3.26 11.60
N VAL A 174 -12.02 2.42 10.76
CA VAL A 174 -13.20 1.64 11.09
C VAL A 174 -12.74 0.25 11.45
N CYS A 175 -13.30 -0.33 12.50
CA CYS A 175 -13.21 -1.75 12.75
C CYS A 175 -14.59 -2.35 12.96
N ASN A 176 -14.81 -3.55 12.45
CA ASN A 176 -16.08 -4.24 12.58
C ASN A 176 -16.03 -5.24 13.73
N CYS A 177 -17.06 -5.27 14.56
CA CYS A 177 -17.14 -6.32 15.57
C CYS A 177 -17.43 -7.67 14.90
N PRO A 178 -16.59 -8.71 15.09
CA PRO A 178 -16.82 -10.02 14.47
C PRO A 178 -18.06 -10.74 15.03
N SER A 179 -18.60 -10.30 16.17
CA SER A 179 -19.75 -10.92 16.82
C SER A 179 -21.09 -10.33 16.40
N CYS A 180 -21.17 -9.00 16.18
CA CYS A 180 -22.44 -8.33 15.87
C CYS A 180 -22.43 -7.55 14.56
N GLY A 181 -21.29 -7.47 13.87
CA GLY A 181 -21.15 -6.79 12.58
C GLY A 181 -21.23 -5.26 12.64
N GLU A 182 -21.34 -4.67 13.83
CA GLU A 182 -21.38 -3.22 14.01
C GLU A 182 -20.00 -2.63 13.73
N SER A 183 -19.98 -1.55 12.94
CA SER A 183 -18.80 -0.74 12.69
C SER A 183 -18.51 0.18 13.88
N LEU A 184 -17.23 0.29 14.23
CA LEU A 184 -16.73 1.04 15.37
C LEU A 184 -15.60 1.95 14.88
N THR A 185 -15.50 3.14 15.42
CA THR A 185 -14.42 4.07 15.09
C THR A 185 -13.24 3.85 16.03
N LEU A 186 -12.03 3.72 15.50
CA LEU A 186 -10.80 3.80 16.28
C LEU A 186 -10.17 5.17 16.09
N TRP A 187 -9.81 5.81 17.20
CA TRP A 187 -9.31 7.17 17.22
C TRP A 187 -7.97 7.25 17.95
N ASN A 188 -7.01 7.95 17.37
CA ASN A 188 -5.71 8.18 17.98
C ASN A 188 -5.76 9.39 18.92
N GLU A 189 -5.67 9.16 20.22
CA GLU A 189 -5.55 10.20 21.25
C GLU A 189 -4.14 10.25 21.82
N ASN A 190 -3.27 11.10 21.27
CA ASN A 190 -1.88 11.26 21.72
C ASN A 190 -1.09 9.93 21.76
N ASN A 191 -1.11 9.17 20.66
CA ASN A 191 -0.48 7.87 20.49
C ASN A 191 -1.10 6.72 21.31
N ILE A 192 -2.35 6.90 21.74
CA ILE A 192 -3.17 5.88 22.38
C ILE A 192 -4.40 5.68 21.50
N LEU A 193 -4.57 4.46 20.99
CA LEU A 193 -5.76 4.11 20.22
C LEU A 193 -6.93 3.88 21.17
N VAL A 194 -8.09 4.45 20.84
CA VAL A 194 -9.32 4.33 21.63
C VAL A 194 -10.48 3.98 20.70
N GLN A 195 -11.39 3.12 21.15
CA GLN A 195 -12.57 2.75 20.39
C GLN A 195 -13.79 3.58 20.79
N TYR A 196 -14.55 4.00 19.79
CA TYR A 196 -15.80 4.74 19.87
C TYR A 196 -16.90 4.03 19.07
N LYS A 197 -18.15 4.16 19.53
CA LYS A 197 -19.30 3.52 18.88
C LYS A 197 -19.66 4.17 17.55
N GLU A 198 -19.43 5.47 17.50
CA GLU A 198 -19.69 6.38 16.40
C GLU A 198 -18.49 7.33 16.31
N ASP A 199 -18.37 8.08 15.23
CA ASP A 199 -17.26 9.02 15.08
C ASP A 199 -17.30 10.11 16.20
N PRO A 200 -16.22 10.26 17.00
CA PRO A 200 -16.16 11.22 18.09
C PRO A 200 -16.16 12.69 17.64
N VAL A 201 -15.90 12.99 16.36
CA VAL A 201 -16.01 14.35 15.79
C VAL A 201 -17.47 14.80 15.75
N PHE A 202 -18.37 13.90 15.31
CA PHE A 202 -19.80 14.18 15.19
C PHE A 202 -20.57 13.88 16.47
N VAL A 203 -20.23 12.81 17.18
CA VAL A 203 -20.90 12.36 18.39
C VAL A 203 -19.99 12.57 19.59
N LYS A 204 -20.13 13.75 20.20
CA LYS A 204 -19.36 14.15 21.39
C LYS A 204 -19.87 13.45 22.65
N ASP A 205 -19.02 13.37 23.66
CA ASP A 205 -19.33 12.85 25.01
C ASP A 205 -19.80 11.38 25.09
N GLN A 206 -19.53 10.59 24.05
CA GLN A 206 -19.75 9.15 24.08
C GLN A 206 -18.71 8.41 24.93
N LYS A 207 -19.07 7.19 25.37
CA LYS A 207 -18.19 6.35 26.17
C LYS A 207 -16.98 5.91 25.34
N LYS A 208 -15.79 6.12 25.91
CA LYS A 208 -14.53 5.56 25.40
C LYS A 208 -14.41 4.08 25.77
N TYR A 209 -14.03 3.26 24.81
CA TYR A 209 -13.70 1.86 25.04
C TYR A 209 -12.18 1.69 24.88
N PRO A 210 -11.48 1.23 25.93
CA PRO A 210 -10.02 1.18 25.89
C PRO A 210 -9.54 0.10 24.93
N VAL A 211 -8.51 0.42 24.16
CA VAL A 211 -7.71 -0.57 23.46
C VAL A 211 -6.57 -1.01 24.39
N VAL A 212 -6.45 -2.30 24.60
CA VAL A 212 -5.33 -2.91 25.32
C VAL A 212 -4.24 -3.20 24.30
N PRO A 213 -3.07 -2.53 24.36
CA PRO A 213 -1.99 -2.77 23.42
C PRO A 213 -1.42 -4.17 23.63
N ALA A 214 -1.08 -4.84 22.53
CA ALA A 214 -0.34 -6.09 22.59
C ALA A 214 1.10 -5.85 23.03
N THR A 215 1.76 -6.91 23.48
CA THR A 215 3.18 -6.87 23.85
C THR A 215 3.93 -7.89 23.01
N LEU A 216 4.93 -7.44 22.27
CA LEU A 216 5.85 -8.31 21.54
C LEU A 216 7.28 -8.13 22.07
N PRO A 217 7.86 -9.14 22.74
CA PRO A 217 9.24 -9.09 23.17
C PRO A 217 10.20 -8.91 21.98
N LYS A 218 11.24 -8.06 22.10
CA LYS A 218 12.23 -7.83 21.02
C LYS A 218 12.87 -9.11 20.47
N LYS A 219 12.99 -10.18 21.28
CA LYS A 219 13.51 -11.49 20.84
C LYS A 219 12.61 -12.20 19.82
N GLU A 220 11.36 -11.78 19.68
CA GLU A 220 10.37 -12.33 18.75
C GLU A 220 10.28 -11.50 17.46
N TYR A 221 10.99 -10.37 17.38
CA TYR A 221 11.10 -9.59 16.14
C TYR A 221 11.77 -10.44 15.06
N SER A 222 11.30 -10.31 13.82
CA SER A 222 11.72 -11.16 12.72
C SER A 222 11.90 -10.35 11.44
N PRO A 223 13.06 -10.38 10.76
CA PRO A 223 13.21 -9.75 9.45
C PRO A 223 12.40 -10.46 8.34
N THR A 224 11.92 -11.68 8.59
CA THR A 224 11.13 -12.46 7.63
C THR A 224 9.73 -11.87 7.50
N ILE A 225 9.45 -11.27 6.35
CA ILE A 225 8.15 -10.71 5.98
C ILE A 225 7.23 -11.84 5.54
N SER A 226 6.12 -12.03 6.26
CA SER A 226 5.04 -12.94 5.88
C SER A 226 3.72 -12.53 6.55
N PRO A 227 2.55 -12.84 5.95
CA PRO A 227 1.23 -12.50 6.51
C PRO A 227 1.01 -13.04 7.94
N GLU A 228 1.54 -14.23 8.24
CA GLU A 228 1.38 -14.91 9.54
C GLU A 228 2.23 -14.29 10.64
N LYS A 229 3.12 -13.35 10.28
CA LYS A 229 4.10 -12.73 11.19
C LYS A 229 4.06 -11.21 11.12
N ASN A 230 2.91 -10.63 10.76
CA ASN A 230 2.77 -9.18 10.55
C ASN A 230 3.30 -8.36 11.73
N TYR A 231 2.93 -8.71 12.96
CA TYR A 231 3.41 -7.98 14.13
C TYR A 231 4.94 -8.09 14.31
N GLN A 232 5.52 -9.27 14.05
CA GLN A 232 6.94 -9.53 14.24
C GLN A 232 7.82 -8.80 13.23
N TRP A 233 7.43 -8.82 11.94
CA TRP A 233 8.24 -8.18 10.91
C TRP A 233 8.04 -6.66 10.89
N LEU A 234 6.82 -6.17 11.11
CA LEU A 234 6.60 -4.73 11.24
C LEU A 234 7.38 -4.15 12.42
N SER A 235 7.31 -4.80 13.58
CA SER A 235 8.07 -4.34 14.76
C SER A 235 9.58 -4.34 14.51
N TYR A 236 10.09 -5.34 13.77
CA TYR A 236 11.51 -5.38 13.38
C TYR A 236 11.89 -4.17 12.51
N TYR A 237 11.15 -3.89 11.43
CA TYR A 237 11.49 -2.80 10.52
C TYR A 237 11.18 -1.41 11.11
N ILE A 238 10.16 -1.25 11.94
CA ILE A 238 9.89 -0.01 12.68
C ILE A 238 11.07 0.33 13.62
N ASP A 239 11.59 -0.66 14.35
CA ASP A 239 12.76 -0.48 15.23
C ASP A 239 14.02 -0.21 14.40
N LYS A 240 14.26 -1.00 13.35
CA LYS A 240 15.44 -0.89 12.46
C LYS A 240 15.51 0.46 11.75
N LEU A 241 14.39 0.94 11.21
CA LEU A 241 14.31 2.18 10.44
C LEU A 241 14.12 3.42 11.33
N GLU A 242 13.89 3.22 12.63
CA GLU A 242 13.66 4.29 13.61
C GLU A 242 12.41 5.13 13.27
N VAL A 243 11.29 4.46 12.94
CA VAL A 243 10.02 5.13 12.64
C VAL A 243 9.28 5.45 13.93
N GLU A 244 9.57 6.60 14.53
CA GLU A 244 9.10 6.95 15.87
C GLU A 244 7.58 7.04 15.96
N SER A 245 6.88 7.58 14.95
CA SER A 245 5.40 7.68 14.97
C SER A 245 4.73 6.31 15.13
N LEU A 246 5.34 5.24 14.62
CA LEU A 246 4.74 3.90 14.62
C LEU A 246 5.09 3.06 15.85
N ARG A 247 6.14 3.41 16.61
CA ARG A 247 6.66 2.56 17.70
C ARG A 247 5.63 2.22 18.77
N MET A 248 4.78 3.19 19.13
CA MET A 248 3.72 2.96 20.11
C MET A 248 2.46 2.42 19.46
N ILE A 249 2.05 3.00 18.33
CA ILE A 249 0.76 2.66 17.72
C ILE A 249 0.69 1.22 17.22
N ILE A 250 1.81 0.66 16.76
CA ILE A 250 1.83 -0.72 16.26
C ILE A 250 1.32 -1.71 17.31
N ASN A 251 1.66 -1.49 18.58
CA ASN A 251 1.20 -2.33 19.68
C ASN A 251 -0.33 -2.20 19.89
N TYR A 252 -0.90 -1.02 19.63
CA TYR A 252 -2.34 -0.80 19.69
C TYR A 252 -3.08 -1.42 18.51
N LEU A 253 -2.52 -1.33 17.29
CA LEU A 253 -3.09 -1.94 16.09
C LEU A 253 -3.18 -3.46 16.24
N PHE A 254 -2.13 -4.10 16.79
CA PHE A 254 -2.13 -5.52 17.13
C PHE A 254 -2.74 -5.84 18.50
N GLY A 255 -3.39 -4.86 19.14
CA GLY A 255 -4.04 -4.99 20.43
C GLY A 255 -5.46 -5.52 20.35
N LYS A 256 -6.14 -5.48 21.51
CA LYS A 256 -7.52 -5.93 21.68
C LYS A 256 -8.42 -4.83 22.18
N THR A 257 -9.70 -4.92 21.84
CA THR A 257 -10.74 -4.04 22.40
C THR A 257 -12.02 -4.83 22.70
N ILE A 258 -12.97 -4.18 23.36
CA ILE A 258 -14.29 -4.71 23.65
C ILE A 258 -15.31 -3.92 22.86
N CYS A 259 -16.14 -4.59 22.06
CA CYS A 259 -17.18 -3.95 21.27
C CYS A 259 -18.13 -3.14 22.15
N GLY A 260 -18.29 -1.86 21.84
CA GLY A 260 -19.20 -1.01 22.60
C GLY A 260 -20.67 -1.43 22.59
N TYR A 261 -21.12 -2.16 21.56
CA TYR A 261 -22.51 -2.59 21.41
C TYR A 261 -22.82 -3.92 22.10
N CYS A 262 -22.02 -4.96 21.84
CA CYS A 262 -22.28 -6.31 22.35
C CYS A 262 -21.35 -6.78 23.48
N ASN A 263 -20.31 -5.99 23.81
CA ASN A 263 -19.28 -6.29 24.81
C ASN A 263 -18.41 -7.53 24.51
N THR A 264 -18.37 -8.01 23.27
CA THR A 264 -17.44 -9.06 22.85
C THR A 264 -16.03 -8.49 22.71
N GLU A 265 -15.03 -9.18 23.27
CA GLU A 265 -13.61 -8.88 23.06
C GLU A 265 -13.16 -9.40 21.68
N PHE A 266 -12.35 -8.62 20.97
CA PHE A 266 -11.78 -9.02 19.68
C PHE A 266 -10.44 -8.32 19.39
N ASP A 267 -9.67 -8.89 18.47
CA ASP A 267 -8.39 -8.38 17.98
C ASP A 267 -8.60 -7.28 16.92
N ILE A 268 -7.92 -6.15 17.06
CA ILE A 268 -8.14 -4.99 16.18
C ILE A 268 -7.65 -5.27 14.76
N PHE A 269 -6.40 -5.70 14.62
CA PHE A 269 -5.77 -5.87 13.31
C PHE A 269 -6.53 -6.83 12.38
N GLU A 270 -7.17 -7.86 12.93
CA GLU A 270 -7.96 -8.83 12.16
C GLU A 270 -9.33 -8.30 11.71
N ASN A 271 -9.76 -7.16 12.25
CA ASN A 271 -11.11 -6.64 12.10
C ASN A 271 -11.13 -5.16 11.70
N ILE A 272 -9.98 -4.60 11.33
CA ILE A 272 -9.84 -3.23 10.84
C ILE A 272 -10.15 -3.21 9.35
N GLU A 273 -10.96 -2.25 8.90
CA GLU A 273 -11.30 -2.05 7.49
C GLU A 273 -10.35 -1.09 6.81
#